data_AF-A0A0R1ZHL4-F1
#
_entry.id   AF-A0A0R1ZHL4-F1
#
_cell.length_a   1.000
_cell.length_b   1.000
_cell.length_c   1.000
_cell.angle_alpha   90.00
_cell.angle_beta   90.00
_cell.angle_gamma   90.00
#
_symmetry.space_group_name_H-M   'P 1'
#
loop_
_entity.id
_entity.type
_entity.pdbx_description
1 polymer ?
#
loop_
_entity_poly.entity_id
_entity_poly.type
_entity_poly.pdbx_seq_one_letter_code
_entity_poly.pdbx_strand_id
1 'polypeptide(L)'
;MPSIEPKTLIAQRNAFTNIIDVREPDEFAAGHVDKSVNVPLSQLTKREGEVPAGAFIICRTGSRSALATEFLNSIGRNVTNVLGGVTSWPEELVR
;
A
#
# COMPACT_ATOMS: atom_id res chain seq x y z
N MET A 1 -11.24 -9.48 -4.72
CA MET A 1 -10.27 -8.40 -4.42
C MET A 1 -8.92 -8.79 -5.01
N PRO A 2 -8.31 -7.99 -5.90
CA PRO A 2 -7.01 -8.30 -6.48
C PRO A 2 -5.90 -8.20 -5.42
N SER A 3 -4.91 -9.08 -5.52
CA SER A 3 -3.77 -9.14 -4.60
C SER A 3 -2.49 -9.59 -5.31
N ILE A 4 -1.34 -9.14 -4.81
CA ILE A 4 -0.03 -9.45 -5.37
C ILE A 4 0.99 -9.75 -4.28
N GLU A 5 1.94 -10.64 -4.56
CA GLU A 5 3.08 -10.88 -3.67
C GLU A 5 4.15 -9.78 -3.82
N PRO A 6 4.83 -9.38 -2.72
CA PRO A 6 5.88 -8.35 -2.76
C PRO A 6 6.99 -8.62 -3.79
N LYS A 7 7.46 -9.87 -3.88
CA LYS A 7 8.51 -10.27 -4.84
C LYS A 7 8.08 -10.03 -6.29
N THR A 8 6.84 -10.39 -6.60
CA THR A 8 6.25 -10.20 -7.93
C THR A 8 6.07 -8.72 -8.24
N LEU A 9 5.62 -7.93 -7.26
CA LEU A 9 5.50 -6.48 -7.41
C LEU A 9 6.86 -5.83 -7.69
N ILE A 10 7.92 -6.21 -6.97
CA ILE A 10 9.27 -5.67 -7.19
C ILE A 10 9.82 -6.04 -8.57
N ALA A 11 9.55 -7.24 -9.06
CA ALA A 11 9.98 -7.64 -10.40
C ALA A 11 9.26 -6.86 -11.52
N GLN A 12 8.04 -6.37 -11.25
CA GLN A 12 7.20 -5.69 -12.24
C GLN A 12 7.14 -4.16 -12.08
N ARG A 13 7.57 -3.63 -10.92
CA ARG A 13 7.46 -2.20 -10.63
C ARG A 13 8.34 -1.38 -11.56
N ASN A 14 7.86 -0.20 -11.89
CA ASN A 14 8.56 0.79 -12.68
C ASN A 14 8.39 2.18 -12.04
N ALA A 15 8.86 3.24 -12.72
CA ALA A 15 8.80 4.60 -12.21
C ALA A 15 7.37 5.13 -11.95
N PHE A 16 6.34 4.49 -12.52
CA PHE A 16 4.93 4.86 -12.38
C PHE A 16 4.17 3.97 -11.38
N THR A 17 4.85 3.05 -10.70
CA THR A 17 4.23 2.18 -9.69
C THR A 17 3.92 2.96 -8.42
N ASN A 18 2.64 3.19 -8.16
CA ASN A 18 2.17 3.86 -6.95
C ASN A 18 1.96 2.85 -5.82
N ILE A 19 2.70 3.01 -4.72
CA ILE A 19 2.54 2.21 -3.49
C ILE A 19 2.00 3.11 -2.39
N ILE A 20 0.86 2.76 -1.83
CA ILE A 20 0.23 3.49 -0.73
C ILE A 20 0.37 2.67 0.55
N ASP A 21 1.03 3.26 1.54
CA ASP A 21 1.19 2.67 2.86
C ASP A 21 0.09 3.16 3.79
N VAL A 22 -0.77 2.25 4.25
CA VAL A 22 -1.91 2.55 5.11
C VAL A 22 -1.62 2.36 6.61
N ARG A 23 -0.34 2.21 6.98
CA ARG A 23 0.09 2.23 8.38
C ARG A 23 0.00 3.63 8.98
N GLU A 24 0.07 3.70 10.30
CA GLU A 24 0.11 4.99 10.99
C GLU A 24 1.45 5.71 10.72
N PRO A 25 1.49 7.05 10.78
CA PRO A 25 2.68 7.83 10.41
C PRO A 25 3.96 7.43 11.17
N ASP A 26 3.84 7.07 12.45
CA ASP A 26 4.99 6.65 13.26
C ASP A 26 5.60 5.33 12.76
N GLU A 27 4.77 4.38 12.31
CA GLU A 27 5.25 3.12 11.70
C GLU A 27 5.92 3.37 10.35
N PHE A 28 5.42 4.35 9.58
CA PHE A 28 5.98 4.74 8.29
C PHE A 28 7.34 5.43 8.47
N ALA A 29 7.44 6.35 9.42
CA ALA A 29 8.68 7.07 9.74
C ALA A 29 9.77 6.15 10.30
N ALA A 30 9.41 5.05 10.98
CA ALA A 30 10.36 4.05 11.45
C ALA A 30 11.02 3.26 10.31
N GLY A 31 10.33 3.15 9.16
CA GLY A 31 10.80 2.46 7.97
C GLY A 31 9.65 2.13 7.01
N HIS A 32 9.81 2.47 5.73
CA HIS A 32 8.82 2.27 4.69
C HIS A 32 9.42 1.84 3.35
N VAL A 33 8.57 1.42 2.42
CA VAL A 33 8.98 1.04 1.07
C VAL A 33 9.42 2.29 0.31
N ASP A 34 10.54 2.23 -0.41
CA ASP A 34 11.01 3.35 -1.23
C ASP A 34 9.91 3.89 -2.14
N LYS A 35 9.78 5.22 -2.19
CA LYS A 35 8.77 5.97 -2.96
C LYS A 35 7.30 5.67 -2.61
N SER A 36 7.02 4.96 -1.52
CA SER A 36 5.64 4.80 -1.04
C SER A 36 5.11 6.09 -0.41
N VAL A 37 3.80 6.29 -0.48
CA VAL A 37 3.11 7.45 0.10
C VAL A 37 2.27 6.99 1.28
N ASN A 38 2.38 7.68 2.42
CA ASN A 38 1.61 7.33 3.61
C ASN A 38 0.20 7.95 3.57
N VAL A 39 -0.82 7.09 3.57
CA VAL A 39 -2.23 7.45 3.74
C VAL A 39 -2.83 6.52 4.79
N PRO A 40 -2.76 6.88 6.09
CA PRO A 40 -3.19 6.00 7.17
C PRO A 40 -4.62 5.51 7.00
N LEU A 41 -4.87 4.24 7.34
CA LEU A 41 -6.21 3.65 7.25
C LEU A 41 -7.28 4.48 8.00
N SER A 42 -6.91 5.05 9.14
CA SER A 42 -7.75 5.92 9.97
C SER A 42 -8.20 7.21 9.26
N GLN A 43 -7.45 7.65 8.24
CA GLN A 43 -7.72 8.87 7.47
C GLN A 43 -8.17 8.57 6.02
N LEU A 44 -8.15 7.30 5.61
CA LEU A 44 -8.35 6.89 4.23
C LEU A 44 -9.68 7.35 3.64
N THR A 45 -10.74 7.40 4.45
CA THR A 45 -12.09 7.84 4.02
C THR A 45 -12.20 9.35 3.77
N LYS A 46 -11.23 10.15 4.23
CA LYS A 46 -11.15 11.60 3.98
C LYS A 46 -10.07 11.96 2.96
N ARG A 47 -9.16 11.02 2.69
CA ARG A 47 -7.96 11.19 1.87
C ARG A 47 -7.94 10.22 0.69
N GLU A 48 -9.08 9.63 0.35
CA GLU A 48 -9.23 8.69 -0.76
C GLU A 48 -8.88 9.33 -2.12
N GLY A 49 -9.01 10.66 -2.22
CA GLY A 49 -8.57 11.44 -3.38
C GLY A 49 -7.07 11.39 -3.64
N GLU A 50 -6.26 11.13 -2.61
CA GLU A 50 -4.80 11.02 -2.71
C GLU A 50 -4.34 9.66 -3.25
N VAL A 51 -5.25 8.66 -3.30
CA VAL A 51 -4.94 7.33 -3.81
C VAL A 51 -5.17 7.27 -5.32
N PRO A 52 -4.11 7.13 -6.14
CA PRO A 52 -4.25 6.99 -7.58
C PRO A 52 -5.00 5.70 -7.93
N ALA A 53 -5.73 5.71 -9.04
CA ALA A 53 -6.33 4.48 -9.54
C ALA A 53 -5.23 3.44 -9.90
N GLY A 54 -5.48 2.16 -9.63
CA GLY A 54 -4.50 1.10 -9.89
C GLY A 54 -3.34 1.02 -8.90
N ALA A 55 -3.36 1.79 -7.81
CA ALA A 55 -2.31 1.77 -6.81
C ALA A 55 -2.22 0.42 -6.05
N PHE A 56 -1.04 0.15 -5.50
CA PHE A 56 -0.76 -0.99 -4.64
C PHE A 56 -0.85 -0.59 -3.18
N ILE A 57 -1.68 -1.28 -2.40
CA ILE A 57 -1.92 -0.93 -0.99
C ILE A 57 -1.13 -1.86 -0.09
N ILE A 58 -0.31 -1.30 0.78
CA ILE A 58 0.53 -2.05 1.71
C ILE A 58 0.26 -1.62 3.15
N CYS A 59 0.38 -2.55 4.09
CA CYS A 59 0.42 -2.24 5.51
C CYS A 59 1.49 -3.11 6.18
N ARG A 60 1.46 -3.30 7.51
CA ARG A 60 2.47 -4.12 8.19
C ARG A 60 2.45 -5.59 7.75
N THR A 61 1.29 -6.25 7.86
CA THR A 61 1.14 -7.71 7.66
C THR A 61 0.14 -8.11 6.57
N GLY A 62 -0.63 -7.16 6.03
CA GLY A 62 -1.67 -7.39 5.00
C GLY A 62 -3.13 -7.17 5.47
N SER A 63 -3.41 -7.17 6.78
CA SER A 63 -4.80 -7.09 7.28
C SER A 63 -5.44 -5.70 7.07
N ARG A 64 -4.71 -4.62 7.38
CA ARG A 64 -5.22 -3.24 7.19
C ARG A 64 -5.33 -2.88 5.71
N SER A 65 -4.37 -3.33 4.91
CA SER A 65 -4.37 -3.08 3.46
C SER A 65 -5.47 -3.85 2.75
N ALA A 66 -5.89 -5.02 3.23
CA ALA A 66 -7.08 -5.72 2.72
C ALA A 66 -8.35 -4.88 2.89
N LEU A 67 -8.60 -4.34 4.09
CA LEU A 67 -9.75 -3.47 4.37
C LEU A 67 -9.71 -2.18 3.53
N ALA A 68 -8.53 -1.54 3.44
CA ALA A 68 -8.33 -0.37 2.59
C ALA A 68 -8.62 -0.68 1.12
N THR A 69 -8.14 -1.82 0.61
CA THR A 69 -8.31 -2.25 -0.78
C THR A 69 -9.79 -2.51 -1.09
N GLU A 70 -10.52 -3.14 -0.17
CA GLU A 70 -11.96 -3.36 -0.32
C GLU A 70 -12.73 -2.03 -0.39
N PHE A 71 -12.46 -1.10 0.53
CA PHE A 71 -13.07 0.23 0.53
C PHE A 71 -12.75 1.01 -0.75
N LEU A 72 -11.48 1.09 -1.15
CA LEU A 72 -11.06 1.84 -2.33
C LEU A 72 -11.63 1.24 -3.62
N ASN A 73 -11.77 -0.08 -3.69
CA ASN A 73 -12.41 -0.74 -4.83
C ASN A 73 -13.92 -0.54 -4.88
N SER A 74 -14.60 -0.44 -3.72
CA SER A 74 -16.05 -0.17 -3.69
C SER A 74 -16.39 1.22 -4.25
N ILE A 75 -15.45 2.17 -4.19
CA ILE A 75 -15.54 3.50 -4.81
C ILE A 75 -14.85 3.59 -6.19
N GLY A 76 -14.48 2.45 -6.80
CA GLY A 76 -14.00 2.37 -8.18
C GLY A 76 -12.52 2.68 -8.43
N ARG A 77 -11.65 2.65 -7.40
CA ARG A 77 -10.20 2.96 -7.56
C ARG A 77 -9.38 1.83 -8.18
N ASN A 78 -9.90 0.61 -8.27
CA ASN A 78 -9.22 -0.55 -8.89
C ASN A 78 -7.80 -0.82 -8.32
N VAL A 79 -7.65 -0.72 -7.00
CA VAL A 79 -6.39 -0.91 -6.28
C VAL A 79 -6.12 -2.38 -5.97
N THR A 80 -4.84 -2.73 -5.78
CA THR A 80 -4.37 -4.10 -5.52
C THR A 80 -3.73 -4.22 -4.14
N ASN A 81 -4.12 -5.23 -3.36
CA ASN A 81 -3.55 -5.48 -2.04
C ASN A 81 -2.17 -6.16 -2.14
N VAL A 82 -1.18 -5.68 -1.39
CA VAL A 82 0.14 -6.33 -1.27
C VAL A 82 0.11 -7.34 -0.12
N LEU A 83 0.30 -8.62 -0.45
CA LEU A 83 0.27 -9.74 0.51
C LEU A 83 1.47 -9.69 1.45
N GLY A 84 1.27 -10.08 2.71
CA GLY A 84 2.32 -10.11 3.74
C GLY A 84 2.81 -8.74 4.22
N GLY A 85 2.39 -7.66 3.53
CA GLY A 85 2.74 -6.29 3.89
C GLY A 85 4.24 -6.00 3.86
N VAL A 86 4.64 -4.98 4.59
CA VAL A 86 6.03 -4.54 4.74
C VAL A 86 6.89 -5.64 5.40
N THR A 87 6.31 -6.49 6.26
CA THR A 87 7.05 -7.62 6.87
C THR A 87 7.52 -8.65 5.85
N SER A 88 6.83 -8.78 4.72
CA SER A 88 7.25 -9.67 3.61
C SER A 88 7.94 -8.91 2.47
N TRP A 89 8.27 -7.64 2.67
CA TRP A 89 9.01 -6.85 1.68
C TRP A 89 10.48 -7.30 1.65
N PRO A 90 11.01 -7.75 0.50
CA PRO A 90 12.33 -8.36 0.43
C PRO A 90 13.49 -7.35 0.34
N GLU A 91 13.21 -6.07 0.14
CA GLU A 91 14.21 -5.00 0.06
C GLU A 91 14.34 -4.25 1.38
N GLU A 92 15.44 -3.50 1.53
CA GLU A 92 15.66 -2.62 2.67
C GLU A 92 14.62 -1.47 2.68
N LEU A 93 14.13 -1.15 3.87
CA LEU A 93 13.18 -0.07 4.09
C LEU A 93 13.92 1.26 4.24
N VAL A 94 13.38 2.31 3.65
CA VAL A 94 13.90 3.67 3.74
C VAL A 94 13.21 4.45 4.87
N ARG A 95 13.80 5.57 5.29
CA ARG A 95 13.29 6.47 6.34
C ARG A 95 13.21 7.89 5.82
#